data_AF-A0A2N7TV76-F1
#
_entry.id   AF-A0A2N7TV76-F1
#
_cell.length_a   1.000
_cell.length_b   1.000
_cell.length_c   1.000
_cell.angle_alpha   90.00
_cell.angle_beta   90.00
_cell.angle_gamma   90.00
#
_symmetry.space_group_name_H-M   'P 1'
#
loop_
_entity.id
_entity.type
_entity.pdbx_description
1 polymer ?
#
loop_
_entity_poly.entity_id
_entity_poly.type
_entity_poly.pdbx_seq_one_letter_code
_entity_poly.pdbx_strand_id
1 'polypeptide(L)'
;MNPAAALESFLRGQEAEGVTFLFFWLIISAFALAVICYRADKAKGFTHYTPNLLTSLGILGTFIGIVIGLLHFDPADIDSSITLLLGGLQTAFMTSLLGMAAAILYKIITTSAPFVQPKSVEGIGPDEVGPEDIHASLQHQSESLEKLRHAIAGDEDSSLVSQLKLLRMDNKDIGEKLGLLGDTGKKQLDVMIEFHKHSEQQSERFDRFANDLEQQLKDFADMLSRSATETVINALKEVIADFNKNLTEQFGENFKALDASVQKLVEWQENYRHQLEKMKAQYDQGVQAITQTEQSVAHISEKAGAIPDTMEGLKTLLEITRHQLNELSNHLEAFKGMRDAAVEAVPTIREQVDSTVRDVSGAAQSASEHYKKLLDDSDKYIEAHDSMLQEFLKRFQSTTQEGVEKLREDLTNSAKDASDRLIDGAARVNESLIQGSESINTNFGNLSRNLTQTSDTVASKSEQIAEQFDDALKDVNSHVRNIGETLTKESQTLSQTLADAGKQTEQHIRSVQSQVQESIGQMQQRLAHSVDEMTSMQTRQMNEAFQQMDGVMRQAAQRTGESVNSQLKAVDESMQQELERVMTEMGRALAQISGRFTHDYQKLTQQMQQIVQTANSGQY
;
A
#
# COMPACT_ATOMS: atom_id res chain seq x y z
N MET A 1 15.18 45.50 -15.10
CA MET A 1 15.37 44.67 -16.31
C MET A 1 14.34 43.56 -16.29
N ASN A 2 13.63 43.34 -17.39
CA ASN A 2 12.73 42.19 -17.52
C ASN A 2 13.59 40.91 -17.43
N PRO A 3 13.31 39.96 -16.52
CA PRO A 3 14.11 38.74 -16.36
C PRO A 3 14.19 37.92 -17.66
N ALA A 4 13.14 37.96 -18.49
CA ALA A 4 13.17 37.33 -19.82
C ALA A 4 14.18 38.00 -20.76
N ALA A 5 14.28 39.33 -20.75
CA ALA A 5 15.21 40.08 -21.59
C ALA A 5 16.68 39.91 -21.14
N ALA A 6 16.91 39.72 -19.83
CA ALA A 6 18.24 39.40 -19.30
C ALA A 6 18.68 37.99 -19.74
N LEU A 7 17.76 37.01 -19.70
CA LEU A 7 18.01 35.65 -20.17
C LEU A 7 18.24 35.60 -21.69
N GLU A 8 17.43 36.31 -22.48
CA GLU A 8 17.58 36.38 -23.93
C GLU A 8 18.92 37.01 -24.34
N SER A 9 19.32 38.11 -23.69
CA SER A 9 20.62 38.76 -23.92
C SER A 9 21.79 37.83 -23.59
N PHE A 10 21.68 37.05 -22.50
CA PHE A 10 22.67 36.05 -22.14
C PHE A 10 22.74 34.90 -23.16
N LEU A 11 21.58 34.41 -23.64
CA LEU A 11 21.51 33.31 -24.61
C LEU A 11 21.93 33.72 -26.03
N ARG A 12 21.69 34.96 -26.45
CA ARG A 12 22.17 35.50 -27.75
C ARG A 12 23.70 35.62 -27.81
N GLY A 13 24.37 35.74 -26.67
CA GLY A 13 25.83 35.81 -26.61
C GLY A 13 26.53 34.45 -26.59
N GLN A 14 25.78 33.34 -26.65
CA GLN A 14 26.32 31.99 -26.54
C GLN A 14 26.12 31.21 -27.85
N GLU A 15 27.15 30.50 -28.27
CA GLU A 15 27.04 29.54 -29.37
C GLU A 15 26.33 28.26 -28.90
N ALA A 16 25.45 27.72 -29.73
CA ALA A 16 24.70 26.50 -29.42
C ALA A 16 25.63 25.33 -29.06
N GLU A 17 26.76 25.23 -29.76
CA GLU A 17 27.77 24.20 -29.55
C GLU A 17 28.41 24.28 -28.14
N GLY A 18 28.77 25.49 -27.69
CA GLY A 18 29.35 25.72 -26.36
C GLY A 18 28.41 25.33 -25.22
N VAL A 19 27.11 25.60 -25.36
CA VAL A 19 26.12 25.20 -24.36
C VAL A 19 25.91 23.70 -24.33
N THR A 20 25.86 23.04 -25.49
CA THR A 20 25.84 21.57 -25.53
C THR A 20 27.05 20.95 -24.85
N PHE A 21 28.27 21.46 -25.10
CA PHE A 21 29.47 20.96 -24.43
C PHE A 21 29.43 21.12 -22.91
N LEU A 22 28.87 22.21 -22.41
CA LEU A 22 28.67 22.42 -20.97
C LEU A 22 27.76 21.33 -20.39
N PHE A 23 26.62 21.06 -21.03
CA PHE A 23 25.69 20.02 -20.59
C PHE A 23 26.28 18.62 -20.67
N PHE A 24 27.11 18.33 -21.69
CA PHE A 24 27.87 17.08 -21.79
C PHE A 24 28.76 16.87 -20.55
N TRP A 25 29.57 17.86 -20.21
CA TRP A 25 30.45 17.81 -19.04
C TRP A 25 29.67 17.74 -17.73
N LEU A 26 28.52 18.42 -17.65
CA LEU A 26 27.66 18.40 -16.47
C LEU A 26 27.04 17.01 -16.28
N ILE A 27 26.53 16.38 -17.34
CA ILE A 27 25.99 15.01 -17.32
C ILE A 27 27.08 14.01 -16.92
N ILE A 28 28.28 14.10 -17.51
CA ILE A 28 29.41 13.21 -17.19
C ILE A 28 29.86 13.40 -15.73
N SER A 29 29.97 14.65 -15.27
CA SER A 29 30.38 14.97 -13.90
C SER A 29 29.34 14.51 -12.88
N ALA A 30 28.04 14.73 -13.16
CA ALA A 30 26.95 14.27 -12.32
C ALA A 30 26.89 12.74 -12.25
N PHE A 31 27.11 12.06 -13.38
CA PHE A 31 27.20 10.60 -13.43
C PHE A 31 28.39 10.07 -12.62
N ALA A 32 29.59 10.64 -12.82
CA ALA A 32 30.78 10.24 -12.08
C ALA A 32 30.64 10.49 -10.56
N LEU A 33 30.13 11.67 -10.18
CA LEU A 33 29.84 12.02 -8.79
C LEU A 33 28.84 11.05 -8.18
N ALA A 34 27.77 10.71 -8.88
CA ALA A 34 26.75 9.79 -8.40
C ALA A 34 27.29 8.36 -8.24
N VAL A 35 28.18 7.90 -9.11
CA VAL A 35 28.85 6.60 -8.97
C VAL A 35 29.81 6.60 -7.77
N ILE A 36 30.53 7.71 -7.55
CA ILE A 36 31.43 7.86 -6.38
C ILE A 36 30.62 7.91 -5.09
N CYS A 37 29.54 8.69 -5.02
CA CYS A 37 28.64 8.78 -3.87
C CYS A 37 27.98 7.44 -3.56
N TYR A 38 27.53 6.72 -4.59
CA TYR A 38 26.96 5.39 -4.46
C TYR A 38 27.98 4.37 -3.90
N ARG A 39 29.24 4.39 -4.38
CA ARG A 39 30.31 3.55 -3.82
C ARG A 39 30.73 3.95 -2.40
N ALA A 40 30.62 5.24 -2.06
CA ALA A 40 31.01 5.76 -0.75
C ALA A 40 29.89 5.69 0.31
N ASP A 41 28.71 5.15 -0.04
CA ASP A 41 27.47 5.12 0.75
C ASP A 41 27.05 6.49 1.32
N LYS A 42 27.31 7.57 0.56
CA LYS A 42 26.98 8.95 0.96
C LYS A 42 25.91 9.55 0.06
N ALA A 43 25.04 10.38 0.65
CA ALA A 43 23.96 11.10 -0.05
C ALA A 43 23.00 10.16 -0.82
N LYS A 44 22.37 9.23 -0.10
CA LYS A 44 21.44 8.21 -0.65
C LYS A 44 20.31 8.83 -1.49
N GLY A 45 19.69 9.91 -1.02
CA GLY A 45 18.71 10.67 -1.79
C GLY A 45 19.21 11.18 -3.15
N PHE A 46 20.46 11.67 -3.23
CA PHE A 46 21.06 12.10 -4.50
C PHE A 46 21.31 10.92 -5.44
N THR A 47 21.84 9.81 -4.92
CA THR A 47 22.09 8.60 -5.72
C THR A 47 20.80 7.97 -6.27
N HIS A 48 19.72 7.98 -5.48
CA HIS A 48 18.42 7.47 -5.94
C HIS A 48 17.78 8.38 -7.00
N TYR A 49 17.90 9.70 -6.85
CA TYR A 49 17.37 10.67 -7.80
C TYR A 49 18.22 10.84 -9.06
N THR A 50 19.46 10.34 -9.07
CA THR A 50 20.44 10.52 -10.16
C THR A 50 19.90 10.16 -11.55
N PRO A 51 19.22 9.02 -11.79
CA PRO A 51 18.71 8.69 -13.13
C PRO A 51 17.73 9.75 -13.67
N ASN A 52 16.89 10.29 -12.80
CA ASN A 52 15.94 11.35 -13.16
C ASN A 52 16.67 12.67 -13.41
N LEU A 53 17.68 12.98 -12.60
CA LEU A 53 18.53 14.16 -12.76
C LEU A 53 19.28 14.14 -14.10
N LEU A 54 19.92 13.02 -14.46
CA LEU A 54 20.68 12.86 -15.71
C LEU A 54 19.78 12.99 -16.94
N THR A 55 18.58 12.41 -16.87
CA THR A 55 17.58 12.53 -17.95
C THR A 55 17.07 13.96 -18.06
N SER A 56 16.77 14.62 -16.93
CA SER A 56 16.29 16.01 -16.89
C SER A 56 17.34 17.00 -17.38
N LEU A 57 18.62 16.78 -17.05
CA LEU A 57 19.75 17.57 -17.58
C LEU A 57 19.89 17.41 -19.10
N GLY A 58 19.71 16.20 -19.62
CA GLY A 58 19.70 15.95 -21.06
C GLY A 58 18.55 16.67 -21.77
N ILE A 59 17.33 16.60 -21.22
CA ILE A 59 16.16 17.30 -21.75
C ILE A 59 16.38 18.81 -21.71
N LEU A 60 16.86 19.36 -20.59
CA LEU A 60 17.12 20.78 -20.43
C LEU A 60 18.17 21.29 -21.44
N GLY A 61 19.24 20.52 -21.66
CA GLY A 61 20.26 20.83 -22.66
C GLY A 61 19.67 20.91 -24.08
N THR A 62 18.80 19.97 -24.45
CA THR A 62 18.13 20.00 -25.76
C THR A 62 17.22 21.22 -25.92
N PHE A 63 16.41 21.54 -24.91
CA PHE A 63 15.52 22.71 -24.96
C PHE A 63 16.30 24.02 -25.09
N ILE A 64 17.38 24.19 -24.32
CA ILE A 64 18.21 25.40 -24.40
C ILE A 64 18.90 25.49 -25.77
N GLY A 65 19.39 24.37 -26.31
CA GLY A 65 20.00 24.32 -27.65
C GLY A 65 19.03 24.73 -28.76
N ILE A 66 17.78 24.27 -28.70
CA ILE A 66 16.72 24.68 -29.65
C ILE A 66 16.42 26.17 -29.51
N VAL A 67 16.33 26.70 -28.29
CA VAL A 67 16.09 28.13 -28.06
C VAL A 67 17.22 28.99 -28.64
N ILE A 68 18.48 28.61 -28.46
CA ILE A 68 19.63 29.34 -29.03
C ILE A 68 19.59 29.28 -30.56
N GLY A 69 19.25 28.12 -31.13
CA GLY A 69 19.10 27.96 -32.58
C GLY A 69 18.00 28.86 -33.17
N LEU A 70 16.86 29.00 -32.48
CA LEU A 70 15.77 29.89 -32.88
C LEU A 70 16.11 31.37 -32.69
N LEU A 71 16.91 31.74 -31.68
CA LEU A 71 17.33 33.13 -31.46
C LEU A 71 18.32 33.64 -32.52
N HIS A 72 19.07 32.75 -33.15
CA HIS A 72 19.99 33.06 -34.26
C HIS A 72 19.34 32.90 -35.65
N PHE A 73 18.06 32.57 -35.70
CA PHE A 73 17.33 32.45 -36.97
C PHE A 73 17.02 33.84 -37.53
N ASP A 74 17.57 34.15 -38.71
CA ASP A 74 17.27 35.36 -39.45
C ASP A 74 16.27 35.07 -40.59
N PRO A 75 15.04 35.63 -40.53
CA PRO A 75 14.06 35.49 -41.61
C PRO A 75 14.50 36.08 -42.96
N ALA A 76 15.53 36.94 -42.98
CA ALA A 76 16.07 37.53 -44.21
C ALA A 76 17.11 36.64 -44.92
N ASP A 77 17.73 35.68 -44.21
CA ASP A 77 18.72 34.74 -44.74
C ASP A 77 18.40 33.31 -44.27
N ILE A 78 17.34 32.75 -44.85
CA ILE A 78 16.76 31.47 -44.46
C ILE A 78 17.74 30.31 -44.70
N ASP A 79 18.51 30.32 -45.80
CA ASP A 79 19.39 29.20 -46.16
C ASP A 79 20.55 29.05 -45.17
N SER A 80 21.17 30.18 -44.78
CA SER A 80 22.23 30.20 -43.75
C SER A 80 21.66 29.87 -42.36
N SER A 81 20.50 30.45 -42.03
CA SER A 81 19.82 30.25 -40.74
C SER A 81 19.35 28.80 -40.53
N ILE A 82 18.85 28.13 -41.57
CA ILE A 82 18.44 26.71 -41.50
C ILE A 82 19.67 25.83 -41.29
N THR A 83 20.79 26.11 -41.97
CA THR A 83 22.01 25.32 -41.84
C THR A 83 22.57 25.40 -40.41
N LEU A 84 22.57 26.60 -39.82
CA LEU A 84 22.97 26.84 -38.43
C LEU A 84 21.99 26.17 -37.43
N LEU A 85 20.68 26.26 -37.70
CA LEU A 85 19.64 25.65 -36.88
C LEU A 85 19.75 24.12 -36.88
N LEU A 86 19.96 23.49 -38.04
CA LEU A 86 20.10 22.04 -38.15
C LEU A 86 21.36 21.53 -37.42
N GLY A 87 22.48 22.25 -37.55
CA GLY A 87 23.71 21.92 -36.82
C GLY A 87 23.53 21.99 -35.31
N GLY A 88 22.94 23.09 -34.81
CA GLY A 88 22.64 23.27 -33.39
C GLY A 88 21.60 22.29 -32.84
N LEU A 89 20.62 21.90 -33.67
CA LEU A 89 19.61 20.91 -33.31
C LEU A 89 20.19 19.50 -33.22
N GLN A 90 21.08 19.11 -34.16
CA GLN A 90 21.77 17.81 -34.12
C GLN A 90 22.60 17.64 -32.85
N THR A 91 23.36 18.67 -32.46
CA THR A 91 24.17 18.63 -31.22
C THR A 91 23.29 18.69 -29.97
N ALA A 92 22.20 19.46 -29.99
CA ALA A 92 21.23 19.53 -28.90
C ALA A 92 20.57 18.17 -28.61
N PHE A 93 20.20 17.40 -29.63
CA PHE A 93 19.64 16.05 -29.46
C PHE A 93 20.64 15.06 -28.85
N MET A 94 21.93 15.21 -29.13
CA MET A 94 22.97 14.36 -28.57
C MET A 94 23.10 14.51 -27.04
N THR A 95 22.74 15.67 -26.45
CA THR A 95 22.72 15.84 -24.98
C THR A 95 21.62 15.01 -24.32
N SER A 96 20.43 14.92 -24.91
CA SER A 96 19.34 14.07 -24.43
C SER A 96 19.67 12.59 -24.56
N LEU A 97 20.26 12.20 -25.69
CA LEU A 97 20.75 10.84 -25.89
C LEU A 97 21.79 10.45 -24.83
N LEU A 98 22.75 11.33 -24.55
CA LEU A 98 23.75 11.11 -23.50
C LEU A 98 23.11 11.03 -22.11
N GLY A 99 22.18 11.92 -21.77
CA GLY A 99 21.49 11.93 -20.48
C GLY A 99 20.71 10.65 -20.23
N MET A 100 19.97 10.17 -21.23
CA MET A 100 19.22 8.93 -21.18
C MET A 100 20.14 7.69 -21.15
N ALA A 101 21.19 7.68 -21.98
CA ALA A 101 22.19 6.61 -21.97
C ALA A 101 22.89 6.52 -20.61
N ALA A 102 23.33 7.65 -20.04
CA ALA A 102 23.96 7.71 -18.72
C ALA A 102 22.99 7.28 -17.60
N ALA A 103 21.70 7.62 -17.67
CA ALA A 103 20.69 7.17 -16.72
C ALA A 103 20.47 5.65 -16.77
N ILE A 104 20.44 5.06 -17.97
CA ILE A 104 20.33 3.61 -18.16
C ILE A 104 21.60 2.92 -17.63
N LEU A 105 22.78 3.43 -18.00
CA LEU A 105 24.07 2.89 -17.57
C LEU A 105 24.21 2.94 -16.04
N TYR A 106 23.74 4.03 -15.42
CA TYR A 106 23.72 4.17 -13.96
C TYR A 106 22.84 3.11 -13.30
N LYS A 107 21.60 2.90 -13.80
CA LYS A 107 20.69 1.85 -13.29
C LYS A 107 21.29 0.45 -13.44
N ILE A 108 21.95 0.17 -14.57
CA ILE A 108 22.62 -1.12 -14.77
C ILE A 108 23.74 -1.31 -13.75
N ILE A 109 24.56 -0.28 -13.50
CA ILE A 109 25.64 -0.33 -12.51
C ILE A 109 25.10 -0.52 -11.09
N THR A 110 24.05 0.20 -10.70
CA THR A 110 23.50 0.11 -9.32
C THR A 110 22.71 -1.17 -9.07
N THR A 111 22.02 -1.71 -10.08
CA THR A 111 21.22 -2.93 -9.94
C THR A 111 22.02 -4.21 -10.21
N SER A 112 22.92 -4.23 -11.18
CA SER A 112 23.51 -5.47 -11.72
C SER A 112 24.96 -5.73 -11.32
N ALA A 113 25.66 -4.75 -10.73
CA ALA A 113 27.07 -4.91 -10.36
C ALA A 113 27.24 -5.21 -8.85
N PRO A 114 27.38 -6.49 -8.45
CA PRO A 114 27.50 -6.89 -7.04
C PRO A 114 28.77 -6.33 -6.35
N PHE A 115 29.75 -5.84 -7.10
CA PHE A 115 30.98 -5.24 -6.57
C PHE A 115 30.80 -3.77 -6.12
N VAL A 116 29.62 -3.18 -6.36
CA VAL A 116 29.33 -1.75 -6.13
C VAL A 116 28.25 -1.56 -5.05
N GLN A 117 27.57 -2.63 -4.62
CA GLN A 117 26.50 -2.55 -3.61
C GLN A 117 27.07 -2.21 -2.21
N PRO A 118 26.55 -1.19 -1.52
CA PRO A 118 26.93 -0.89 -0.14
C PRO A 118 26.45 -2.01 0.82
N LYS A 119 27.22 -2.26 1.88
CA LYS A 119 26.87 -3.23 2.93
C LYS A 119 25.60 -2.77 3.67
N SER A 120 24.70 -3.71 3.93
CA SER A 120 23.33 -3.50 4.40
C SER A 120 23.17 -2.69 5.70
N VAL A 121 22.28 -1.69 5.59
CA VAL A 121 21.18 -1.27 6.48
C VAL A 121 21.44 -1.04 7.97
N GLU A 122 21.48 0.23 8.36
CA GLU A 122 21.07 0.67 9.69
C GLU A 122 20.56 2.13 9.63
N GLY A 123 19.29 2.32 9.98
CA GLY A 123 18.66 3.63 10.21
C GLY A 123 18.25 4.41 8.96
N ILE A 124 16.98 4.27 8.57
CA ILE A 124 16.37 5.16 7.57
C ILE A 124 15.10 5.78 8.18
N GLY A 125 15.02 7.11 8.13
CA GLY A 125 13.86 7.89 8.59
C GLY A 125 12.66 7.78 7.64
N PRO A 126 11.51 8.35 8.04
CA PRO A 126 10.18 8.07 7.44
C PRO A 126 9.98 8.46 5.96
N ASP A 127 10.91 9.17 5.33
CA ASP A 127 10.77 9.68 3.95
C ASP A 127 11.51 8.84 2.88
N GLU A 128 12.19 7.75 3.28
CA GLU A 128 13.11 7.00 2.42
C GLU A 128 12.79 5.49 2.41
N VAL A 129 11.51 5.12 2.23
CA VAL A 129 11.08 3.72 2.16
C VAL A 129 10.84 3.30 0.71
N GLY A 130 11.72 2.47 0.15
CA GLY A 130 11.54 1.84 -1.16
C GLY A 130 10.69 0.56 -1.09
N PRO A 131 10.17 0.05 -2.23
CA PRO A 131 9.44 -1.22 -2.28
C PRO A 131 10.25 -2.41 -1.75
N GLU A 132 11.57 -2.39 -1.91
CA GLU A 132 12.47 -3.42 -1.39
C GLU A 132 12.60 -3.36 0.14
N ASP A 133 12.57 -2.16 0.74
CA ASP A 133 12.59 -1.98 2.19
C ASP A 133 11.26 -2.42 2.83
N ILE A 134 10.14 -2.18 2.15
CA ILE A 134 8.82 -2.69 2.55
C ILE A 134 8.82 -4.22 2.48
N HIS A 135 9.33 -4.79 1.39
CA HIS A 135 9.40 -6.25 1.24
C HIS A 135 10.30 -6.89 2.29
N ALA A 136 11.49 -6.32 2.55
CA ALA A 136 12.40 -6.80 3.59
C ALA A 136 11.76 -6.68 4.98
N SER A 137 11.10 -5.55 5.27
CA SER A 137 10.39 -5.34 6.54
C SER A 137 9.23 -6.32 6.72
N LEU A 138 8.42 -6.57 5.67
CA LEU A 138 7.33 -7.56 5.68
C LEU A 138 7.86 -8.98 5.86
N GLN A 139 9.00 -9.33 5.25
CA GLN A 139 9.64 -10.63 5.44
C GLN A 139 10.14 -10.78 6.89
N HIS A 140 10.80 -9.76 7.43
CA HIS A 140 11.29 -9.76 8.80
C HIS A 140 10.14 -9.80 9.83
N GLN A 141 9.03 -9.15 9.50
CA GLN A 141 7.80 -9.15 10.30
C GLN A 141 7.10 -10.50 10.24
N SER A 142 7.04 -11.15 9.07
CA SER A 142 6.55 -12.52 8.91
C SER A 142 7.40 -13.52 9.71
N GLU A 143 8.72 -13.40 9.67
CA GLU A 143 9.62 -14.28 10.44
C GLU A 143 9.50 -14.05 11.95
N SER A 144 9.30 -12.79 12.36
CA SER A 144 9.05 -12.44 13.77
C SER A 144 7.69 -12.94 14.25
N LEU A 145 6.66 -12.89 13.41
CA LEU A 145 5.34 -13.46 13.69
C LEU A 145 5.39 -14.99 13.75
N GLU A 146 6.20 -15.64 12.93
CA GLU A 146 6.44 -17.08 13.00
C GLU A 146 7.12 -17.47 14.33
N LYS A 147 8.13 -16.70 14.75
CA LYS A 147 8.80 -16.88 16.06
C LYS A 147 7.86 -16.63 17.24
N LEU A 148 7.00 -15.62 17.13
CA LEU A 148 6.00 -15.30 18.15
C LEU A 148 4.90 -16.38 18.21
N ARG A 149 4.46 -16.90 17.05
CA ARG A 149 3.57 -18.06 16.97
C ARG A 149 4.21 -19.29 17.61
N HIS A 150 5.50 -19.52 17.37
CA HIS A 150 6.23 -20.65 17.97
C HIS A 150 6.43 -20.46 19.49
N ALA A 151 6.70 -19.25 19.95
CA ALA A 151 6.79 -18.93 21.38
C ALA A 151 5.43 -19.04 22.10
N ILE A 152 4.31 -18.82 21.41
CA ILE A 152 2.97 -18.94 22.00
C ILE A 152 2.46 -20.38 21.92
N ALA A 153 2.52 -21.01 20.75
CA ALA A 153 1.83 -22.25 20.42
C ALA A 153 2.75 -23.41 20.00
N GLY A 154 4.08 -23.24 20.08
CA GLY A 154 5.03 -24.32 19.79
C GLY A 154 4.92 -25.47 20.79
N ASP A 155 5.30 -26.67 20.37
CA ASP A 155 5.26 -27.88 21.21
C ASP A 155 6.55 -28.06 22.05
N GLU A 156 7.45 -27.08 22.02
CA GLU A 156 8.69 -27.04 22.80
C GLU A 156 8.44 -26.54 24.24
N ASP A 157 9.26 -27.00 25.19
CA ASP A 157 9.16 -26.68 26.64
C ASP A 157 9.26 -25.18 26.97
N SER A 158 9.71 -24.36 26.01
CA SER A 158 9.84 -22.90 26.13
C SER A 158 8.59 -22.13 25.71
N SER A 159 7.58 -22.77 25.12
CA SER A 159 6.38 -22.08 24.64
C SER A 159 5.41 -21.76 25.78
N LEU A 160 4.63 -20.68 25.64
CA LEU A 160 3.64 -20.27 26.64
C LEU A 160 2.54 -21.30 26.83
N VAL A 161 2.08 -21.97 25.76
CA VAL A 161 1.10 -23.06 25.87
C VAL A 161 1.70 -24.27 26.59
N SER A 162 2.98 -24.61 26.35
CA SER A 162 3.65 -25.70 27.07
C SER A 162 3.88 -25.35 28.54
N GLN A 163 4.34 -24.12 28.85
CA GLN A 163 4.46 -23.63 30.23
C GLN A 163 3.10 -23.57 30.96
N LEU A 164 2.02 -23.20 30.28
CA LEU A 164 0.66 -23.20 30.85
C LEU A 164 0.16 -24.63 31.08
N LYS A 165 0.52 -25.57 30.20
CA LYS A 165 0.23 -27.01 30.34
C LYS A 165 1.01 -27.61 31.50
N LEU A 166 2.29 -27.27 31.66
CA LEU A 166 3.12 -27.64 32.80
C LEU A 166 2.59 -27.05 34.10
N LEU A 167 2.23 -25.77 34.15
CA LEU A 167 1.59 -25.15 35.33
C LEU A 167 0.25 -25.79 35.69
N ARG A 168 -0.54 -26.23 34.70
CA ARG A 168 -1.76 -27.01 34.95
C ARG A 168 -1.47 -28.42 35.43
N MET A 169 -0.41 -29.04 34.92
CA MET A 169 0.05 -30.34 35.40
C MET A 169 0.56 -30.25 36.83
N ASP A 170 1.36 -29.22 37.16
CA ASP A 170 1.83 -28.92 38.51
C ASP A 170 0.66 -28.59 39.44
N ASN A 171 -0.34 -27.82 39.01
CA ASN A 171 -1.54 -27.59 39.82
C ASN A 171 -2.38 -28.86 40.02
N LYS A 172 -2.42 -29.76 39.03
CA LYS A 172 -3.06 -31.08 39.18
C LYS A 172 -2.26 -31.98 40.13
N ASP A 173 -0.93 -31.95 40.04
CA ASP A 173 0.00 -32.70 40.90
C ASP A 173 0.01 -32.15 42.34
N ILE A 174 -0.19 -30.84 42.52
CA ILE A 174 -0.43 -30.20 43.82
C ILE A 174 -1.81 -30.60 44.36
N GLY A 175 -2.84 -30.68 43.52
CA GLY A 175 -4.15 -31.21 43.92
C GLY A 175 -4.09 -32.70 44.30
N GLU A 176 -3.28 -33.49 43.61
CA GLU A 176 -3.04 -34.91 43.90
C GLU A 176 -2.17 -35.08 45.16
N LYS A 177 -1.17 -34.21 45.37
CA LYS A 177 -0.38 -34.12 46.62
C LYS A 177 -1.18 -33.60 47.82
N LEU A 178 -2.14 -32.69 47.62
CA LEU A 178 -3.11 -32.30 48.65
C LEU A 178 -4.12 -33.43 48.93
N GLY A 179 -4.45 -34.27 47.94
CA GLY A 179 -5.16 -35.52 48.13
C GLY A 179 -4.34 -36.56 48.93
N LEU A 180 -3.03 -36.58 48.76
CA LEU A 180 -2.09 -37.41 49.52
C LEU A 180 -1.86 -36.92 50.96
N LEU A 181 -2.17 -35.66 51.28
CA LEU A 181 -2.21 -35.14 52.66
C LEU A 181 -3.33 -35.76 53.51
N GLY A 182 -4.26 -36.51 52.90
CA GLY A 182 -5.24 -37.35 53.62
C GLY A 182 -4.69 -38.71 54.11
N ASP A 183 -3.52 -39.15 53.65
CA ASP A 183 -3.00 -40.52 53.93
C ASP A 183 -1.67 -40.53 54.71
N THR A 184 -1.07 -39.36 54.99
CA THR A 184 0.07 -39.22 55.91
C THR A 184 -0.34 -39.34 57.39
N GLY A 185 -1.65 -39.42 57.68
CA GLY A 185 -2.18 -39.78 59.00
C GLY A 185 -2.18 -41.29 59.31
N LYS A 186 -1.90 -42.17 58.32
CA LYS A 186 -1.93 -43.63 58.52
C LYS A 186 -0.56 -44.27 58.75
N LYS A 187 0.54 -43.65 58.33
CA LYS A 187 1.89 -44.23 58.50
C LYS A 187 2.52 -43.99 59.89
N GLN A 188 1.86 -43.23 60.75
CA GLN A 188 2.27 -43.07 62.16
C GLN A 188 1.62 -44.12 63.09
N LEU A 189 0.68 -44.94 62.57
CA LEU A 189 -0.02 -45.97 63.34
C LEU A 189 0.71 -47.33 63.31
N ASP A 190 1.47 -47.64 62.25
CA ASP A 190 2.22 -48.91 62.14
C ASP A 190 3.52 -48.94 62.96
N VAL A 191 4.13 -47.77 63.22
CA VAL A 191 5.28 -47.66 64.15
C VAL A 191 4.84 -47.89 65.61
N MET A 192 3.54 -47.74 65.90
CA MET A 192 2.98 -47.90 67.25
C MET A 192 2.70 -49.36 67.63
N ILE A 193 2.72 -50.29 66.66
CA ILE A 193 2.45 -51.72 66.89
C ILE A 193 3.75 -52.49 67.18
N GLU A 194 4.91 -52.04 66.70
CA GLU A 194 6.18 -52.72 66.92
C GLU A 194 6.83 -52.36 68.27
N PHE A 195 6.47 -51.23 68.88
CA PHE A 195 6.98 -50.81 70.21
C PHE A 195 6.26 -51.51 71.38
N HIS A 196 5.08 -52.12 71.15
CA HIS A 196 4.29 -52.74 72.21
C HIS A 196 4.90 -54.04 72.77
N LYS A 197 5.84 -54.65 72.04
CA LYS A 197 6.49 -55.91 72.46
C LYS A 197 7.71 -55.72 73.36
N HIS A 198 8.20 -54.48 73.52
CA HIS A 198 9.35 -54.16 74.39
C HIS A 198 8.92 -53.64 75.79
N SER A 199 7.61 -53.42 76.02
CA SER A 199 7.06 -52.83 77.25
C SER A 199 6.81 -53.84 78.38
N GLU A 200 6.80 -55.16 78.13
CA GLU A 200 6.54 -56.15 79.19
C GLU A 200 7.72 -56.32 80.15
N GLN A 201 8.97 -56.09 79.71
CA GLN A 201 10.15 -56.16 80.58
C GLN A 201 10.46 -54.85 81.33
N GLN A 202 9.82 -53.74 80.94
CA GLN A 202 9.94 -52.46 81.64
C GLN A 202 8.95 -52.33 82.80
N SER A 203 7.82 -53.03 82.77
CA SER A 203 6.77 -52.97 83.81
C SER A 203 7.27 -53.45 85.18
N GLU A 204 8.07 -54.53 85.25
CA GLU A 204 8.60 -55.03 86.53
C GLU A 204 9.65 -54.09 87.17
N ARG A 205 10.36 -53.29 86.36
CA ARG A 205 11.26 -52.23 86.87
C ARG A 205 10.48 -50.97 87.23
N PHE A 206 9.41 -50.67 86.51
CA PHE A 206 8.52 -49.56 86.78
C PHE A 206 7.74 -49.77 88.09
N ASP A 207 7.30 -50.99 88.43
CA ASP A 207 6.59 -51.24 89.70
C ASP A 207 7.48 -51.06 90.93
N ARG A 208 8.79 -51.36 90.84
CA ARG A 208 9.73 -51.07 91.93
C ARG A 208 10.06 -49.59 92.04
N PHE A 209 10.21 -48.91 90.89
CA PHE A 209 10.42 -47.47 90.84
C PHE A 209 9.18 -46.70 91.30
N ALA A 210 7.98 -47.15 90.93
CA ALA A 210 6.70 -46.54 91.31
C ALA A 210 6.45 -46.66 92.81
N ASN A 211 6.81 -47.77 93.44
CA ASN A 211 6.71 -47.90 94.90
C ASN A 211 7.70 -47.00 95.66
N ASP A 212 8.95 -46.85 95.18
CA ASP A 212 9.93 -45.92 95.76
C ASP A 212 9.54 -44.45 95.52
N LEU A 213 8.99 -44.15 94.34
CA LEU A 213 8.52 -42.84 93.95
C LEU A 213 7.23 -42.47 94.69
N GLU A 214 6.33 -43.42 94.98
CA GLU A 214 5.14 -43.20 95.78
C GLU A 214 5.49 -42.91 97.25
N GLN A 215 6.49 -43.61 97.80
CA GLN A 215 7.00 -43.33 99.15
C GLN A 215 7.64 -41.93 99.22
N GLN A 216 8.45 -41.55 98.23
CA GLN A 216 9.03 -40.21 98.13
C GLN A 216 7.98 -39.11 97.84
N LEU A 217 6.93 -39.41 97.07
CA LEU A 217 5.82 -38.49 96.82
C LEU A 217 4.93 -38.31 98.04
N LYS A 218 4.78 -39.33 98.90
CA LYS A 218 4.06 -39.20 100.18
C LYS A 218 4.83 -38.29 101.15
N ASP A 219 6.14 -38.49 101.26
CA ASP A 219 7.01 -37.64 102.07
C ASP A 219 7.09 -36.20 101.52
N PHE A 220 7.03 -36.04 100.20
CA PHE A 220 6.96 -34.73 99.53
C PHE A 220 5.57 -34.07 99.62
N ALA A 221 4.48 -34.86 99.65
CA ALA A 221 3.11 -34.37 99.80
C ALA A 221 2.80 -33.90 101.22
N ASP A 222 3.33 -34.58 102.25
CA ASP A 222 3.27 -34.10 103.64
C ASP A 222 4.07 -32.79 103.82
N MET A 223 5.12 -32.59 103.02
CA MET A 223 5.90 -31.34 102.99
C MET A 223 5.23 -30.23 102.15
N LEU A 224 4.49 -30.57 101.09
CA LEU A 224 3.75 -29.62 100.24
C LEU A 224 2.39 -29.19 100.81
N SER A 225 1.82 -29.95 101.75
CA SER A 225 0.54 -29.61 102.39
C SER A 225 0.60 -28.33 103.25
N ARG A 226 1.78 -27.71 103.41
CA ARG A 226 1.92 -26.35 103.94
C ARG A 226 2.82 -25.52 103.04
N SER A 227 2.21 -24.66 102.21
CA SER A 227 2.65 -23.29 101.87
C SER A 227 2.61 -22.85 100.39
N ALA A 228 2.14 -23.64 99.40
CA ALA A 228 2.28 -23.21 98.00
C ALA A 228 1.16 -23.58 97.00
N THR A 229 -0.09 -23.81 97.44
CA THR A 229 -1.19 -24.17 96.51
C THR A 229 -1.95 -22.95 95.96
N GLU A 230 -1.91 -21.81 96.64
CA GLU A 230 -2.67 -20.61 96.23
C GLU A 230 -1.94 -19.80 95.14
N THR A 231 -0.62 -19.73 95.21
CA THR A 231 0.25 -19.00 94.27
C THR A 231 0.22 -19.62 92.86
N VAL A 232 0.14 -20.95 92.77
CA VAL A 232 0.10 -21.67 91.49
C VAL A 232 -1.28 -21.56 90.82
N ILE A 233 -2.37 -21.62 91.60
CA ILE A 233 -3.73 -21.46 91.06
C ILE A 233 -3.94 -20.04 90.53
N ASN A 234 -3.41 -19.02 91.21
CA ASN A 234 -3.49 -17.64 90.73
C ASN A 234 -2.62 -17.42 89.48
N ALA A 235 -1.41 -17.98 89.42
CA ALA A 235 -0.56 -17.91 88.22
C ALA A 235 -1.20 -18.61 87.00
N LEU A 236 -1.87 -19.76 87.19
CA LEU A 236 -2.59 -20.45 86.11
C LEU A 236 -3.85 -19.70 85.66
N LYS A 237 -4.60 -19.08 86.59
CA LYS A 237 -5.72 -18.20 86.25
C LYS A 237 -5.28 -16.98 85.46
N GLU A 238 -4.16 -16.39 85.83
CA GLU A 238 -3.61 -15.21 85.15
C GLU A 238 -3.14 -15.58 83.73
N VAL A 239 -2.47 -16.71 83.55
CA VAL A 239 -2.07 -17.21 82.22
C VAL A 239 -3.27 -17.59 81.36
N ILE A 240 -4.31 -18.22 81.92
CA ILE A 240 -5.54 -18.54 81.17
C ILE A 240 -6.32 -17.27 80.83
N ALA A 241 -6.33 -16.26 81.72
CA ALA A 241 -6.93 -14.96 81.46
C ALA A 241 -6.15 -14.19 80.37
N ASP A 242 -4.82 -14.19 80.42
CA ASP A 242 -3.96 -13.59 79.40
C ASP A 242 -4.04 -14.32 78.06
N PHE A 243 -4.19 -15.65 78.09
CA PHE A 243 -4.43 -16.45 76.89
C PHE A 243 -5.80 -16.12 76.29
N ASN A 244 -6.87 -16.07 77.08
CA ASN A 244 -8.20 -15.68 76.59
C ASN A 244 -8.25 -14.23 76.11
N LYS A 245 -7.52 -13.32 76.77
CA LYS A 245 -7.40 -11.94 76.34
C LYS A 245 -6.66 -11.83 75.01
N ASN A 246 -5.53 -12.52 74.83
CA ASN A 246 -4.80 -12.56 73.55
C ASN A 246 -5.59 -13.29 72.44
N LEU A 247 -6.40 -14.30 72.77
CA LEU A 247 -7.28 -14.99 71.81
C LEU A 247 -8.44 -14.10 71.36
N THR A 248 -8.92 -13.20 72.21
CA THR A 248 -9.97 -12.24 71.86
C THR A 248 -9.41 -11.01 71.12
N GLU A 249 -8.26 -10.48 71.56
CA GLU A 249 -7.66 -9.25 71.00
C GLU A 249 -6.80 -9.53 69.76
N GLN A 250 -5.80 -10.41 69.82
CA GLN A 250 -4.88 -10.63 68.69
C GLN A 250 -5.44 -11.57 67.62
N PHE A 251 -6.15 -12.62 68.01
CA PHE A 251 -6.80 -13.50 67.03
C PHE A 251 -8.10 -12.89 66.50
N GLY A 252 -8.83 -12.08 67.28
CA GLY A 252 -10.01 -11.34 66.80
C GLY A 252 -9.66 -10.29 65.74
N GLU A 253 -8.62 -9.49 65.96
CA GLU A 253 -8.08 -8.55 64.96
C GLU A 253 -7.56 -9.29 63.72
N ASN A 254 -6.83 -10.40 63.88
CA ASN A 254 -6.36 -11.20 62.75
C ASN A 254 -7.51 -11.85 61.96
N PHE A 255 -8.57 -12.34 62.61
CA PHE A 255 -9.76 -12.85 61.91
C PHE A 255 -10.53 -11.74 61.19
N LYS A 256 -10.58 -10.52 61.74
CA LYS A 256 -11.14 -9.35 61.04
C LYS A 256 -10.31 -8.94 59.82
N ALA A 257 -8.99 -8.93 59.95
CA ALA A 257 -8.08 -8.63 58.86
C ALA A 257 -8.12 -9.73 57.78
N LEU A 258 -8.25 -10.99 58.19
CA LEU A 258 -8.45 -12.12 57.29
C LEU A 258 -9.80 -12.02 56.57
N ASP A 259 -10.90 -11.75 57.28
CA ASP A 259 -12.24 -11.57 56.71
C ASP A 259 -12.27 -10.39 55.71
N ALA A 260 -11.64 -9.27 56.05
CA ALA A 260 -11.47 -8.13 55.14
C ALA A 260 -10.62 -8.50 53.90
N SER A 261 -9.59 -9.33 54.07
CA SER A 261 -8.76 -9.82 52.96
C SER A 261 -9.53 -10.79 52.06
N VAL A 262 -10.36 -11.66 52.64
CA VAL A 262 -11.26 -12.56 51.91
C VAL A 262 -12.34 -11.77 51.17
N GLN A 263 -12.93 -10.74 51.78
CA GLN A 263 -13.86 -9.83 51.10
C GLN A 263 -13.21 -9.13 49.92
N LYS A 264 -12.00 -8.59 50.08
CA LYS A 264 -11.25 -8.00 48.96
C LYS A 264 -10.95 -9.00 47.86
N LEU A 265 -10.72 -10.27 48.21
CA LEU A 265 -10.54 -11.36 47.26
C LEU A 265 -11.84 -11.66 46.49
N VAL A 266 -12.99 -11.62 47.15
CA VAL A 266 -14.31 -11.77 46.52
C VAL A 266 -14.63 -10.57 45.61
N GLU A 267 -14.35 -9.35 46.05
CA GLU A 267 -14.46 -8.15 45.20
C GLU A 267 -13.54 -8.23 43.98
N TRP A 268 -12.29 -8.65 44.18
CA TRP A 268 -11.36 -8.89 43.08
C TRP A 268 -11.89 -9.96 42.12
N GLN A 269 -12.46 -11.04 42.64
CA GLN A 269 -13.03 -12.12 41.84
C GLN A 269 -14.23 -11.66 41.02
N GLU A 270 -15.10 -10.81 41.57
CA GLU A 270 -16.23 -10.22 40.84
C GLU A 270 -15.75 -9.23 39.76
N ASN A 271 -14.78 -8.37 40.09
CA ASN A 271 -14.15 -7.49 39.11
C ASN A 271 -13.48 -8.26 37.97
N TYR A 272 -12.81 -9.37 38.30
CA TYR A 272 -12.19 -10.26 37.33
C TYR A 272 -13.23 -10.95 36.43
N ARG A 273 -14.38 -11.37 36.99
CA ARG A 273 -15.52 -11.88 36.21
C ARG A 273 -16.00 -10.85 35.20
N HIS A 274 -16.14 -9.59 35.61
CA HIS A 274 -16.58 -8.51 34.74
C HIS A 274 -15.55 -8.17 33.64
N GLN A 275 -14.25 -8.23 33.96
CA GLN A 275 -13.18 -8.11 32.97
C GLN A 275 -13.24 -9.24 31.93
N LEU A 276 -13.44 -10.48 32.36
CA LEU A 276 -13.58 -11.64 31.47
C LEU A 276 -14.80 -11.49 30.55
N GLU A 277 -15.91 -10.95 31.07
CA GLU A 277 -17.13 -10.67 30.29
C GLU A 277 -16.88 -9.62 29.20
N LYS A 278 -16.20 -8.51 29.54
CA LYS A 278 -15.78 -7.48 28.56
C LYS A 278 -14.80 -8.03 27.55
N MET A 279 -13.82 -8.82 27.98
CA MET A 279 -12.82 -9.40 27.09
C MET A 279 -13.47 -10.39 26.11
N LYS A 280 -14.44 -11.19 26.57
CA LYS A 280 -15.24 -12.05 25.69
C LYS A 280 -16.00 -11.23 24.64
N ALA A 281 -16.66 -10.15 25.05
CA ALA A 281 -17.37 -9.27 24.12
C ALA A 281 -16.43 -8.64 23.07
N GLN A 282 -15.22 -8.24 23.48
CA GLN A 282 -14.20 -7.74 22.55
C GLN A 282 -13.66 -8.82 21.62
N TYR A 283 -13.47 -10.06 22.10
CA TYR A 283 -13.10 -11.18 21.25
C TYR A 283 -14.19 -11.50 20.22
N ASP A 284 -15.46 -11.50 20.61
CA ASP A 284 -16.57 -11.73 19.69
C ASP A 284 -16.61 -10.64 18.59
N GLN A 285 -16.38 -9.37 18.95
CA GLN A 285 -16.24 -8.29 17.97
C GLN A 285 -15.02 -8.46 17.07
N GLY A 286 -13.88 -8.90 17.62
CA GLY A 286 -12.67 -9.18 16.85
C GLY A 286 -12.88 -10.31 15.83
N VAL A 287 -13.57 -11.38 16.23
CA VAL A 287 -13.95 -12.48 15.34
C VAL A 287 -14.87 -11.97 14.22
N GLN A 288 -15.90 -11.17 14.55
CA GLN A 288 -16.76 -10.56 13.54
C GLN A 288 -15.98 -9.69 12.54
N ALA A 289 -15.06 -8.86 13.01
CA ALA A 289 -14.24 -8.00 12.16
C ALA A 289 -13.34 -8.83 11.23
N ILE A 290 -12.78 -9.95 11.72
CA ILE A 290 -11.99 -10.88 10.91
C ILE A 290 -12.87 -11.53 9.85
N THR A 291 -14.07 -12.02 10.20
CA THR A 291 -15.01 -12.60 9.23
C THR A 291 -15.45 -11.58 8.17
N GLN A 292 -15.64 -10.33 8.55
CA GLN A 292 -16.00 -9.28 7.59
C GLN A 292 -14.81 -8.88 6.70
N THR A 293 -13.59 -8.96 7.24
CA THR A 293 -12.36 -8.78 6.47
C THR A 293 -12.18 -9.93 5.48
N GLU A 294 -12.42 -11.18 5.90
CA GLU A 294 -12.43 -12.35 5.01
C GLU A 294 -13.40 -12.15 3.85
N GLN A 295 -14.64 -11.74 4.11
CA GLN A 295 -15.63 -11.47 3.07
C GLN A 295 -15.17 -10.36 2.11
N SER A 296 -14.57 -9.29 2.64
CA SER A 296 -14.05 -8.19 1.83
C SER A 296 -12.90 -8.65 0.94
N VAL A 297 -11.99 -9.46 1.48
CA VAL A 297 -10.86 -10.06 0.74
C VAL A 297 -11.38 -11.03 -0.34
N ALA A 298 -12.41 -11.83 -0.05
CA ALA A 298 -13.05 -12.69 -1.03
C ALA A 298 -13.65 -11.88 -2.18
N HIS A 299 -14.35 -10.78 -1.88
CA HIS A 299 -14.88 -9.87 -2.91
C HIS A 299 -13.78 -9.20 -3.73
N ILE A 300 -12.68 -8.77 -3.10
CA ILE A 300 -11.52 -8.22 -3.82
C ILE A 300 -10.92 -9.28 -4.75
N SER A 301 -10.76 -10.52 -4.27
CA SER A 301 -10.24 -11.62 -5.08
C SER A 301 -11.15 -11.94 -6.27
N GLU A 302 -12.47 -11.99 -6.07
CA GLU A 302 -13.44 -12.20 -7.13
C GLU A 302 -13.39 -11.07 -8.17
N LYS A 303 -13.37 -9.80 -7.73
CA LYS A 303 -13.28 -8.65 -8.64
C LYS A 303 -11.93 -8.53 -9.34
N ALA A 304 -10.84 -8.90 -8.67
CA ALA A 304 -9.53 -8.97 -9.28
C ALA A 304 -9.46 -10.06 -10.37
N GLY A 305 -10.26 -11.13 -10.25
CA GLY A 305 -10.41 -12.15 -11.28
C GLY A 305 -10.98 -11.64 -12.61
N ALA A 306 -11.69 -10.52 -12.64
CA ALA A 306 -12.20 -9.90 -13.87
C ALA A 306 -11.15 -9.01 -14.58
N ILE A 307 -10.02 -8.70 -13.93
CA ILE A 307 -8.95 -7.88 -14.52
C ILE A 307 -8.29 -8.61 -15.71
N PRO A 308 -7.92 -9.90 -15.62
CA PRO A 308 -7.45 -10.67 -16.78
C PRO A 308 -8.42 -10.65 -17.96
N ASP A 309 -9.72 -10.89 -17.73
CA ASP A 309 -10.73 -10.91 -18.80
C ASP A 309 -10.84 -9.54 -19.50
N THR A 310 -10.81 -8.46 -18.72
CA THR A 310 -10.81 -7.09 -19.29
C THR A 310 -9.51 -6.77 -20.03
N MET A 311 -8.36 -7.27 -19.55
CA MET A 311 -7.07 -7.14 -20.25
C MET A 311 -7.03 -7.96 -21.54
N GLU A 312 -7.70 -9.11 -21.61
CA GLU A 312 -7.86 -9.88 -22.84
C GLU A 312 -8.73 -9.15 -23.86
N GLY A 313 -9.85 -8.56 -23.42
CA GLY A 313 -10.65 -7.66 -24.26
C GLY A 313 -9.86 -6.46 -24.78
N LEU A 314 -9.02 -5.85 -23.92
CA LEU A 314 -8.15 -4.74 -24.31
C LEU A 314 -7.09 -5.16 -25.34
N LYS A 315 -6.54 -6.38 -25.19
CA LYS A 315 -5.61 -6.96 -26.18
C LYS A 315 -6.30 -7.14 -27.53
N THR A 316 -7.51 -7.70 -27.57
CA THR A 316 -8.29 -7.83 -28.81
C THR A 316 -8.54 -6.46 -29.44
N LEU A 317 -8.88 -5.45 -28.65
CA LEU A 317 -9.12 -4.09 -29.13
C LEU A 317 -7.85 -3.48 -29.72
N LEU A 318 -6.68 -3.70 -29.10
CA LEU A 318 -5.38 -3.28 -29.62
C LEU A 318 -5.01 -4.01 -30.92
N GLU A 319 -5.30 -5.30 -31.03
CA GLU A 319 -5.07 -6.07 -32.26
C GLU A 319 -5.94 -5.58 -33.42
N ILE A 320 -7.23 -5.32 -33.17
CA ILE A 320 -8.16 -4.73 -34.16
C ILE A 320 -7.67 -3.34 -34.57
N THR A 321 -7.28 -2.50 -33.61
CA THR A 321 -6.78 -1.14 -33.88
C THR A 321 -5.52 -1.19 -34.72
N ARG A 322 -4.59 -2.10 -34.41
CA ARG A 322 -3.39 -2.31 -35.23
C ARG A 322 -3.74 -2.76 -36.65
N HIS A 323 -4.72 -3.64 -36.80
CA HIS A 323 -5.19 -4.05 -38.13
C HIS A 323 -5.78 -2.87 -38.91
N GLN A 324 -6.60 -2.03 -38.28
CA GLN A 324 -7.13 -0.83 -38.91
C GLN A 324 -6.06 0.19 -39.30
N LEU A 325 -5.00 0.35 -38.50
CA LEU A 325 -3.86 1.19 -38.87
C LEU A 325 -3.11 0.66 -40.10
N ASN A 326 -2.98 -0.66 -40.23
CA ASN A 326 -2.40 -1.28 -41.43
C ASN A 326 -3.29 -1.08 -42.67
N GLU A 327 -4.61 -1.26 -42.54
CA GLU A 327 -5.55 -0.98 -43.63
C GLU A 327 -5.51 0.50 -44.03
N LEU A 328 -5.45 1.42 -43.07
CA LEU A 328 -5.29 2.85 -43.36
C LEU A 328 -3.97 3.12 -44.11
N SER A 329 -2.88 2.48 -43.70
CA SER A 329 -1.61 2.58 -44.42
C SER A 329 -1.73 2.06 -45.86
N ASN A 330 -2.41 0.94 -46.08
CA ASN A 330 -2.66 0.39 -47.41
C ASN A 330 -3.51 1.34 -48.27
N HIS A 331 -4.55 1.96 -47.67
CA HIS A 331 -5.35 2.98 -48.35
C HIS A 331 -4.53 4.21 -48.72
N LEU A 332 -3.64 4.68 -47.85
CA LEU A 332 -2.75 5.80 -48.15
C LEU A 332 -1.76 5.46 -49.27
N GLU A 333 -1.26 4.22 -49.33
CA GLU A 333 -0.41 3.76 -50.43
C GLU A 333 -1.19 3.68 -51.75
N ALA A 334 -2.43 3.16 -51.73
CA ALA A 334 -3.31 3.17 -52.89
C ALA A 334 -3.64 4.60 -53.36
N PHE A 335 -3.83 5.52 -52.42
CA PHE A 335 -4.07 6.94 -52.71
C PHE A 335 -2.84 7.60 -53.33
N LYS A 336 -1.64 7.28 -52.85
CA LYS A 336 -0.38 7.68 -53.47
C LYS A 336 -0.25 7.13 -54.89
N GLY A 337 -0.59 5.87 -55.12
CA GLY A 337 -0.62 5.27 -56.45
C GLY A 337 -1.61 5.97 -57.39
N MET A 338 -2.82 6.29 -56.91
CA MET A 338 -3.81 7.06 -57.67
C MET A 338 -3.30 8.46 -58.00
N ARG A 339 -2.66 9.15 -57.05
CA ARG A 339 -2.02 10.44 -57.29
C ARG A 339 -0.95 10.34 -58.38
N ASP A 340 -0.08 9.35 -58.30
CA ASP A 340 1.02 9.19 -59.25
C ASP A 340 0.49 8.89 -60.67
N ALA A 341 -0.51 8.00 -60.79
CA ALA A 341 -1.18 7.72 -62.06
C ALA A 341 -1.94 8.95 -62.60
N ALA A 342 -2.57 9.75 -61.74
CA ALA A 342 -3.22 10.99 -62.15
C ALA A 342 -2.18 12.03 -62.63
N VAL A 343 -1.04 12.15 -61.96
CA VAL A 343 0.07 13.03 -62.35
C VAL A 343 0.66 12.60 -63.71
N GLU A 344 0.73 11.30 -63.98
CA GLU A 344 1.19 10.75 -65.27
C GLU A 344 0.14 10.91 -66.39
N ALA A 345 -1.15 10.78 -66.09
CA ALA A 345 -2.22 10.90 -67.07
C ALA A 345 -2.41 12.33 -67.59
N VAL A 346 -2.13 13.35 -66.77
CA VAL A 346 -2.28 14.78 -67.16
C VAL A 346 -1.48 15.14 -68.42
N PRO A 347 -0.18 14.84 -68.54
CA PRO A 347 0.58 15.10 -69.77
C PRO A 347 0.08 14.27 -70.96
N THR A 348 -0.35 13.02 -70.76
CA THR A 348 -0.90 12.18 -71.85
C THR A 348 -2.22 12.74 -72.39
N ILE A 349 -3.11 13.19 -71.50
CA ILE A 349 -4.36 13.87 -71.88
C ILE A 349 -4.03 15.14 -72.66
N ARG A 350 -3.06 15.94 -72.19
CA ARG A 350 -2.62 17.14 -72.91
C ARG A 350 -2.11 16.81 -74.31
N GLU A 351 -1.29 15.77 -74.46
CA GLU A 351 -0.76 15.34 -75.75
C GLU A 351 -1.86 14.85 -76.70
N GLN A 352 -2.83 14.07 -76.21
CA GLN A 352 -3.99 13.63 -76.98
C GLN A 352 -4.91 14.78 -77.38
N VAL A 353 -5.11 15.76 -76.50
CA VAL A 353 -5.85 16.99 -76.80
C VAL A 353 -5.11 17.79 -77.89
N ASP A 354 -3.79 17.97 -77.77
CA ASP A 354 -2.97 18.67 -78.77
C ASP A 354 -2.94 17.94 -80.12
N SER A 355 -2.97 16.61 -80.12
CA SER A 355 -3.10 15.79 -81.34
C SER A 355 -4.48 15.97 -81.97
N THR A 356 -5.54 15.89 -81.17
CA THR A 356 -6.91 16.05 -81.64
C THR A 356 -7.12 17.45 -82.25
N VAL A 357 -6.58 18.50 -81.62
CA VAL A 357 -6.62 19.86 -82.15
C VAL A 357 -5.88 19.96 -83.50
N ARG A 358 -4.72 19.30 -83.63
CA ARG A 358 -3.98 19.22 -84.91
C ARG A 358 -4.76 18.47 -85.98
N ASP A 359 -5.35 17.33 -85.66
CA ASP A 359 -6.11 16.51 -86.60
C ASP A 359 -7.39 17.23 -87.07
N VAL A 360 -8.10 17.90 -86.15
CA VAL A 360 -9.25 18.74 -86.49
C VAL A 360 -8.84 19.90 -87.39
N SER A 361 -7.72 20.56 -87.10
CA SER A 361 -7.20 21.65 -87.93
C SER A 361 -6.79 21.16 -89.32
N GLY A 362 -6.12 20.00 -89.40
CA GLY A 362 -5.76 19.35 -90.66
C GLY A 362 -6.98 18.92 -91.48
N ALA A 363 -8.00 18.35 -90.83
CA ALA A 363 -9.26 17.98 -91.47
C ALA A 363 -10.01 19.22 -91.99
N ALA A 364 -10.06 20.30 -91.21
CA ALA A 364 -10.66 21.57 -91.63
C ALA A 364 -9.93 22.17 -92.85
N GLN A 365 -8.59 22.11 -92.87
CA GLN A 365 -7.80 22.59 -93.99
C GLN A 365 -7.99 21.72 -95.24
N SER A 366 -7.99 20.39 -95.10
CA SER A 366 -8.24 19.47 -96.20
C SER A 366 -9.66 19.62 -96.77
N ALA A 367 -10.66 19.83 -95.91
CA ALA A 367 -12.02 20.16 -96.34
C ALA A 367 -12.05 21.50 -97.10
N SER A 368 -11.33 22.52 -96.64
CA SER A 368 -11.22 23.80 -97.35
C SER A 368 -10.55 23.67 -98.72
N GLU A 369 -9.50 22.85 -98.84
CA GLU A 369 -8.85 22.55 -100.13
C GLU A 369 -9.79 21.77 -101.06
N HIS A 370 -10.53 20.80 -100.51
CA HIS A 370 -11.50 20.03 -101.26
C HIS A 370 -12.63 20.92 -101.78
N TYR A 371 -13.15 21.84 -100.96
CA TYR A 371 -14.12 22.85 -101.40
C TYR A 371 -13.58 23.75 -102.51
N LYS A 372 -12.32 24.18 -102.39
CA LYS A 372 -11.68 25.00 -103.42
C LYS A 372 -11.51 24.23 -104.74
N LYS A 373 -11.15 22.96 -104.67
CA LYS A 373 -11.05 22.07 -105.84
C LYS A 373 -12.42 21.78 -106.46
N LEU A 374 -13.45 21.60 -105.64
CA LEU A 374 -14.82 21.42 -106.11
C LEU A 374 -15.33 22.67 -106.85
N LEU A 375 -15.03 23.86 -106.33
CA LEU A 375 -15.34 25.13 -107.01
C LEU A 375 -14.60 25.23 -108.36
N ASP A 376 -13.31 24.87 -108.40
CA ASP A 376 -12.50 24.90 -109.62
C ASP A 376 -12.97 23.87 -110.67
N ASP A 377 -13.32 22.65 -110.23
CA ASP A 377 -13.88 21.62 -111.10
C ASP A 377 -15.30 21.98 -111.57
N SER A 378 -16.10 22.64 -110.72
CA SER A 378 -17.42 23.16 -111.09
C SER A 378 -17.31 24.28 -112.12
N ASP A 379 -16.36 25.20 -111.98
CA ASP A 379 -16.10 26.25 -112.98
C ASP A 379 -15.65 25.65 -114.32
N LYS A 380 -14.73 24.67 -114.30
CA LYS A 380 -14.34 23.93 -115.51
C LYS A 380 -15.52 23.19 -116.14
N TYR A 381 -16.41 22.62 -115.32
CA TYR A 381 -17.59 21.93 -115.82
C TYR A 381 -18.55 22.93 -116.47
N ILE A 382 -18.75 24.10 -115.88
CA ILE A 382 -19.59 25.17 -116.44
C ILE A 382 -18.99 25.71 -117.75
N GLU A 383 -17.69 25.97 -117.82
CA GLU A 383 -17.00 26.40 -119.06
C GLU A 383 -17.05 25.32 -120.16
N ALA A 384 -16.87 24.05 -119.78
CA ALA A 384 -17.01 22.92 -120.70
C ALA A 384 -18.45 22.77 -121.19
N HIS A 385 -19.44 23.03 -120.34
CA HIS A 385 -20.85 22.98 -120.72
C HIS A 385 -21.26 24.18 -121.58
N ASP A 386 -20.73 25.38 -121.34
CA ASP A 386 -20.94 26.56 -122.19
C ASP A 386 -20.32 26.35 -123.58
N SER A 387 -19.08 25.84 -123.62
CA SER A 387 -18.41 25.45 -124.86
C SER A 387 -19.17 24.35 -125.60
N MET A 388 -19.67 23.34 -124.88
CA MET A 388 -20.52 22.28 -125.42
C MET A 388 -21.84 22.82 -125.93
N LEU A 389 -22.47 23.79 -125.27
CA LEU A 389 -23.71 24.43 -125.73
C LEU A 389 -23.47 25.25 -127.00
N GLN A 390 -22.37 26.00 -127.07
CA GLN A 390 -22.01 26.74 -128.28
C GLN A 390 -21.71 25.80 -129.44
N GLU A 391 -20.97 24.71 -129.20
CA GLU A 391 -20.69 23.70 -130.21
C GLU A 391 -21.94 22.89 -130.58
N PHE A 392 -22.83 22.60 -129.64
CA PHE A 392 -24.12 21.97 -129.88
C PHE A 392 -25.00 22.86 -130.74
N LEU A 393 -25.09 24.18 -130.49
CA LEU A 393 -25.86 25.09 -131.34
C LEU A 393 -25.28 25.18 -132.76
N LYS A 394 -23.95 25.15 -132.91
CA LYS A 394 -23.26 25.16 -134.21
C LYS A 394 -23.42 23.83 -134.96
N ARG A 395 -23.32 22.70 -134.26
CA ARG A 395 -23.55 21.35 -134.79
C ARG A 395 -25.02 21.09 -135.05
N PHE A 396 -25.95 21.59 -134.25
CA PHE A 396 -27.38 21.46 -134.49
C PHE A 396 -27.77 22.14 -135.80
N GLN A 397 -27.22 23.34 -136.06
CA GLN A 397 -27.42 24.03 -137.34
C GLN A 397 -26.86 23.24 -138.54
N SER A 398 -25.67 22.65 -138.41
CA SER A 398 -25.02 21.86 -139.47
C SER A 398 -25.61 20.45 -139.67
N THR A 399 -25.94 19.77 -138.57
CA THR A 399 -26.45 18.39 -138.51
C THR A 399 -27.93 18.32 -138.86
N THR A 400 -28.71 19.40 -138.70
CA THR A 400 -30.08 19.44 -139.22
C THR A 400 -30.09 19.50 -140.76
N GLN A 401 -28.99 19.93 -141.39
CA GLN A 401 -28.84 20.02 -142.83
C GLN A 401 -28.23 18.75 -143.47
N GLU A 402 -27.36 18.03 -142.75
CA GLU A 402 -26.81 16.73 -143.17
C GLU A 402 -27.59 15.51 -142.63
N GLY A 403 -28.32 15.67 -141.53
CA GLY A 403 -29.06 14.62 -140.82
C GLY A 403 -30.34 14.17 -141.52
N VAL A 404 -30.88 14.92 -142.48
CA VAL A 404 -32.02 14.45 -143.29
C VAL A 404 -31.61 13.24 -144.15
N GLU A 405 -30.33 13.14 -144.55
CA GLU A 405 -29.89 12.14 -145.52
C GLU A 405 -29.20 10.91 -144.90
N LYS A 406 -28.64 11.05 -143.69
CA LYS A 406 -27.95 9.96 -142.98
C LYS A 406 -28.80 9.23 -141.93
N LEU A 407 -29.90 9.86 -141.46
CA LEU A 407 -30.88 9.27 -140.55
C LEU A 407 -31.60 8.05 -141.14
N ARG A 408 -31.64 7.94 -142.48
CA ARG A 408 -32.24 6.81 -143.20
C ARG A 408 -31.45 5.49 -143.05
N GLU A 409 -30.15 5.55 -142.75
CA GLU A 409 -29.26 4.39 -142.83
C GLU A 409 -28.90 3.82 -141.44
N ASP A 410 -28.59 4.66 -140.46
CA ASP A 410 -28.05 4.21 -139.17
C ASP A 410 -29.12 3.85 -138.11
N LEU A 411 -30.39 4.24 -138.29
CA LEU A 411 -31.50 3.88 -137.40
C LEU A 411 -31.83 2.37 -137.38
N THR A 412 -31.37 1.61 -138.39
CA THR A 412 -31.70 0.19 -138.52
C THR A 412 -30.86 -0.71 -137.61
N ASN A 413 -29.65 -0.30 -137.21
CA ASN A 413 -28.67 -1.20 -136.59
C ASN A 413 -28.39 -0.93 -135.09
N SER A 414 -28.55 0.30 -134.59
CA SER A 414 -28.16 0.65 -133.20
C SER A 414 -29.27 0.47 -132.14
N ALA A 415 -30.53 0.32 -132.56
CA ALA A 415 -31.66 0.23 -131.63
C ALA A 415 -31.75 -1.12 -130.89
N LYS A 416 -31.05 -2.17 -131.35
CA LYS A 416 -31.19 -3.53 -130.82
C LYS A 416 -30.24 -3.87 -129.66
N ASP A 417 -29.06 -3.26 -129.58
CA ASP A 417 -27.99 -3.69 -128.64
C ASP A 417 -27.95 -2.88 -127.33
N ALA A 418 -28.39 -1.61 -127.36
CA ALA A 418 -28.38 -0.72 -126.19
C ALA A 418 -29.51 -1.01 -125.18
N SER A 419 -30.65 -1.54 -125.65
CA SER A 419 -31.82 -1.80 -124.80
C SER A 419 -31.58 -2.92 -123.79
N ASP A 420 -30.87 -3.99 -124.18
CA ASP A 420 -30.72 -5.19 -123.34
C ASP A 420 -29.74 -5.00 -122.18
N ARG A 421 -28.67 -4.19 -122.36
CA ARG A 421 -27.64 -3.98 -121.33
C ARG A 421 -28.03 -2.95 -120.26
N LEU A 422 -28.82 -1.94 -120.62
CA LEU A 422 -29.25 -0.90 -119.68
C LEU A 422 -30.30 -1.39 -118.68
N ILE A 423 -31.18 -2.31 -119.10
CA ILE A 423 -32.20 -2.89 -118.21
C ILE A 423 -31.57 -3.79 -117.13
N ASP A 424 -30.55 -4.57 -117.50
CA ASP A 424 -29.92 -5.57 -116.61
C ASP A 424 -28.92 -4.97 -115.60
N GLY A 425 -28.28 -3.84 -115.94
CA GLY A 425 -27.41 -3.09 -115.02
C GLY A 425 -28.20 -2.28 -113.99
N ALA A 426 -29.32 -1.67 -114.39
CA ALA A 426 -30.18 -0.89 -113.50
C ALA A 426 -30.87 -1.77 -112.45
N ALA A 427 -31.26 -3.01 -112.80
CA ALA A 427 -31.88 -3.94 -111.87
C ALA A 427 -30.98 -4.34 -110.69
N ARG A 428 -29.70 -4.64 -110.95
CA ARG A 428 -28.74 -5.09 -109.92
C ARG A 428 -28.32 -4.00 -108.94
N VAL A 429 -28.17 -2.77 -109.44
CA VAL A 429 -27.86 -1.60 -108.59
C VAL A 429 -29.03 -1.30 -107.66
N ASN A 430 -30.27 -1.37 -108.18
CA ASN A 430 -31.48 -1.17 -107.39
C ASN A 430 -31.63 -2.24 -106.30
N GLU A 431 -31.39 -3.52 -106.61
CA GLU A 431 -31.47 -4.60 -105.63
C GLU A 431 -30.42 -4.48 -104.51
N SER A 432 -29.18 -4.09 -104.84
CA SER A 432 -28.11 -3.89 -103.86
C SER A 432 -28.36 -2.67 -102.96
N LEU A 433 -28.92 -1.59 -103.51
CA LEU A 433 -29.31 -0.41 -102.75
C LEU A 433 -30.48 -0.69 -101.79
N ILE A 434 -31.46 -1.50 -102.22
CA ILE A 434 -32.57 -1.92 -101.37
C ILE A 434 -32.07 -2.79 -100.20
N GLN A 435 -31.23 -3.80 -100.47
CA GLN A 435 -30.67 -4.65 -99.41
C GLN A 435 -29.77 -3.89 -98.44
N GLY A 436 -28.95 -2.95 -98.95
CA GLY A 436 -28.13 -2.07 -98.11
C GLY A 436 -28.98 -1.16 -97.22
N SER A 437 -30.07 -0.60 -97.76
CA SER A 437 -31.00 0.25 -97.03
C SER A 437 -31.76 -0.52 -95.93
N GLU A 438 -32.24 -1.74 -96.21
CA GLU A 438 -32.90 -2.58 -95.20
C GLU A 438 -31.95 -2.96 -94.06
N SER A 439 -30.70 -3.29 -94.38
CA SER A 439 -29.69 -3.67 -93.38
C SER A 439 -29.30 -2.48 -92.48
N ILE A 440 -29.10 -1.28 -93.07
CA ILE A 440 -28.86 -0.05 -92.30
C ILE A 440 -30.06 0.27 -91.42
N ASN A 441 -31.28 0.19 -91.94
CA ASN A 441 -32.50 0.48 -91.17
C ASN A 441 -32.69 -0.49 -90.00
N THR A 442 -32.38 -1.77 -90.19
CA THR A 442 -32.44 -2.80 -89.14
C THR A 442 -31.40 -2.54 -88.04
N ASN A 443 -30.17 -2.21 -88.44
CA ASN A 443 -29.10 -1.89 -87.49
C ASN A 443 -29.38 -0.61 -86.71
N PHE A 444 -29.92 0.42 -87.36
CA PHE A 444 -30.30 1.67 -86.69
C PHE A 444 -31.47 1.46 -85.72
N GLY A 445 -32.45 0.62 -86.08
CA GLY A 445 -33.55 0.22 -85.20
C GLY A 445 -33.08 -0.55 -83.96
N ASN A 446 -32.12 -1.48 -84.12
CA ASN A 446 -31.53 -2.21 -83.00
C ASN A 446 -30.70 -1.30 -82.09
N LEU A 447 -29.90 -0.39 -82.68
CA LEU A 447 -29.11 0.58 -81.92
C LEU A 447 -30.01 1.52 -81.11
N SER A 448 -31.07 2.06 -81.73
CA SER A 448 -32.03 2.92 -81.05
C SER A 448 -32.71 2.20 -79.89
N ARG A 449 -33.18 0.96 -80.08
CA ARG A 449 -33.80 0.17 -79.01
C ARG A 449 -32.84 -0.11 -77.85
N ASN A 450 -31.58 -0.45 -78.14
CA ASN A 450 -30.56 -0.70 -77.12
C ASN A 450 -30.19 0.57 -76.35
N LEU A 451 -30.07 1.71 -77.03
CA LEU A 451 -29.80 3.00 -76.39
C LEU A 451 -30.97 3.43 -75.50
N THR A 452 -32.21 3.26 -75.95
CA THR A 452 -33.40 3.52 -75.12
C THR A 452 -33.43 2.61 -73.90
N GLN A 453 -33.21 1.31 -74.06
CA GLN A 453 -33.19 0.37 -72.93
C GLN A 453 -32.07 0.67 -71.92
N THR A 454 -30.90 1.06 -72.39
CA THR A 454 -29.78 1.46 -71.53
C THR A 454 -30.12 2.75 -70.79
N SER A 455 -30.70 3.75 -71.48
CA SER A 455 -31.16 5.00 -70.88
C SER A 455 -32.20 4.76 -69.79
N ASP A 456 -33.20 3.91 -70.04
CA ASP A 456 -34.25 3.58 -69.06
C ASP A 456 -33.65 2.86 -67.84
N THR A 457 -32.69 1.97 -68.06
CA THR A 457 -31.99 1.27 -66.96
C THR A 457 -31.15 2.23 -66.13
N VAL A 458 -30.42 3.15 -66.78
CA VAL A 458 -29.62 4.17 -66.09
C VAL A 458 -30.52 5.12 -65.31
N ALA A 459 -31.64 5.57 -65.88
CA ALA A 459 -32.61 6.42 -65.20
C ALA A 459 -33.20 5.73 -63.97
N SER A 460 -33.69 4.49 -64.12
CA SER A 460 -34.26 3.70 -63.03
C SER A 460 -33.25 3.42 -61.91
N LYS A 461 -32.00 3.08 -62.26
CA LYS A 461 -30.96 2.83 -61.25
C LYS A 461 -30.51 4.11 -60.55
N SER A 462 -30.47 5.23 -61.26
CA SER A 462 -30.14 6.53 -60.66
C SER A 462 -31.22 6.98 -59.67
N GLU A 463 -32.49 6.73 -59.99
CA GLU A 463 -33.62 7.01 -59.09
C GLU A 463 -33.55 6.14 -57.82
N GLN A 464 -33.28 4.83 -57.96
CA GLN A 464 -33.08 3.94 -56.80
C GLN A 464 -31.90 4.37 -55.91
N ILE A 465 -30.79 4.81 -56.51
CA ILE A 465 -29.62 5.29 -55.75
C ILE A 465 -29.99 6.57 -54.99
N ALA A 466 -30.71 7.50 -55.61
CA ALA A 466 -31.16 8.72 -54.94
C ALA A 466 -32.07 8.43 -53.74
N GLU A 467 -32.99 7.48 -53.89
CA GLU A 467 -33.91 7.05 -52.83
C GLU A 467 -33.16 6.39 -51.67
N GLN A 468 -32.22 5.48 -51.96
CA GLN A 468 -31.37 4.85 -50.95
C GLN A 468 -30.47 5.85 -50.23
N PHE A 469 -29.96 6.86 -50.92
CA PHE A 469 -29.18 7.93 -50.30
C PHE A 469 -30.04 8.82 -49.38
N ASP A 470 -31.27 9.14 -49.78
CA ASP A 470 -32.19 9.93 -48.96
C ASP A 470 -32.57 9.18 -47.67
N ASP A 471 -32.86 7.88 -47.77
CA ASP A 471 -33.15 7.03 -46.61
C ASP A 471 -31.94 6.89 -45.67
N ALA A 472 -30.74 6.68 -46.22
CA ALA A 472 -29.52 6.62 -45.42
C ALA A 472 -29.24 7.96 -44.70
N LEU A 473 -29.46 9.09 -45.36
CA LEU A 473 -29.30 10.42 -44.75
C LEU A 473 -30.32 10.65 -43.63
N LYS A 474 -31.58 10.23 -43.82
CA LYS A 474 -32.60 10.29 -42.76
C LYS A 474 -32.24 9.43 -41.55
N ASP A 475 -31.74 8.22 -41.77
CA ASP A 475 -31.39 7.29 -40.70
C ASP A 475 -30.16 7.77 -39.89
N VAL A 476 -29.14 8.27 -40.59
CA VAL A 476 -27.97 8.90 -39.95
C VAL A 476 -28.40 10.12 -39.12
N ASN A 477 -29.27 10.98 -39.65
CA ASN A 477 -29.73 12.16 -38.93
C ASN A 477 -30.55 11.78 -37.68
N SER A 478 -31.37 10.73 -37.77
CA SER A 478 -32.09 10.16 -36.62
C SER A 478 -31.14 9.59 -35.56
N HIS A 479 -30.11 8.86 -35.97
CA HIS A 479 -29.11 8.29 -35.05
C HIS A 479 -28.31 9.38 -34.34
N VAL A 480 -27.83 10.39 -35.07
CA VAL A 480 -27.11 11.53 -34.48
C VAL A 480 -27.99 12.28 -33.48
N ARG A 481 -29.28 12.48 -33.80
CA ARG A 481 -30.23 13.11 -32.87
C ARG A 481 -30.44 12.27 -31.60
N ASN A 482 -30.64 10.96 -31.72
CA ASN A 482 -30.79 10.06 -30.58
C ASN A 482 -29.53 10.02 -29.69
N ILE A 483 -28.35 10.04 -30.29
CA ILE A 483 -27.08 10.14 -29.56
C ILE A 483 -27.01 11.46 -28.79
N GLY A 484 -27.38 12.58 -29.42
CA GLY A 484 -27.43 13.88 -28.75
C GLY A 484 -28.40 13.92 -27.56
N GLU A 485 -29.60 13.37 -27.73
CA GLU A 485 -30.61 13.28 -26.67
C GLU A 485 -30.14 12.36 -25.52
N THR A 486 -29.52 11.22 -25.84
CA THR A 486 -29.01 10.26 -24.85
C THR A 486 -27.83 10.83 -24.07
N LEU A 487 -26.83 11.42 -24.75
CA LEU A 487 -25.68 12.06 -24.11
C LEU A 487 -26.10 13.19 -23.18
N THR A 488 -27.09 13.99 -23.58
CA THR A 488 -27.62 15.08 -22.75
C THR A 488 -28.27 14.53 -21.47
N LYS A 489 -29.06 13.46 -21.61
CA LYS A 489 -29.76 12.82 -20.48
C LYS A 489 -28.78 12.12 -19.51
N GLU A 490 -27.79 11.41 -20.03
CA GLU A 490 -26.74 10.78 -19.23
C GLU A 490 -25.87 11.82 -18.53
N SER A 491 -25.50 12.90 -19.21
CA SER A 491 -24.76 14.02 -18.62
C SER A 491 -25.52 14.67 -17.45
N GLN A 492 -26.82 14.92 -17.61
CA GLN A 492 -27.67 15.43 -16.52
C GLN A 492 -27.75 14.46 -15.35
N THR A 493 -27.90 13.16 -15.63
CA THR A 493 -27.96 12.11 -14.60
C THR A 493 -26.64 12.01 -13.84
N LEU A 494 -25.50 12.07 -14.55
CA LEU A 494 -24.17 12.07 -13.97
C LEU A 494 -23.95 13.31 -13.09
N SER A 495 -24.35 14.50 -13.57
CA SER A 495 -24.25 15.75 -12.81
C SER A 495 -25.07 15.69 -11.53
N GLN A 496 -26.29 15.16 -11.60
CA GLN A 496 -27.16 14.97 -10.43
C GLN A 496 -26.52 13.99 -9.43
N THR A 497 -26.00 12.87 -9.91
CA THR A 497 -25.35 11.84 -9.07
C THR A 497 -24.10 12.39 -8.38
N LEU A 498 -23.28 13.16 -9.09
CA LEU A 498 -22.11 13.85 -8.52
C LEU A 498 -22.53 14.87 -7.46
N ALA A 499 -23.60 15.63 -7.68
CA ALA A 499 -24.11 16.60 -6.72
C ALA A 499 -24.62 15.91 -5.44
N ASP A 500 -25.33 14.79 -5.58
CA ASP A 500 -25.85 14.03 -4.44
C ASP A 500 -24.73 13.32 -3.67
N ALA A 501 -23.74 12.75 -4.36
CA ALA A 501 -22.54 12.19 -3.74
C ALA A 501 -21.73 13.28 -2.98
N GLY A 502 -21.64 14.49 -3.55
CA GLY A 502 -21.02 15.63 -2.89
C GLY A 502 -21.73 16.02 -1.59
N LYS A 503 -23.06 16.09 -1.61
CA LYS A 503 -23.87 16.37 -0.40
C LYS A 503 -23.73 15.27 0.66
N GLN A 504 -23.76 14.00 0.26
CA GLN A 504 -23.57 12.89 1.19
C GLN A 504 -22.18 12.94 1.83
N THR A 505 -21.14 13.21 1.03
CA THR A 505 -19.77 13.35 1.53
C THR A 505 -19.67 14.50 2.53
N GLU A 506 -20.28 15.65 2.24
CA GLU A 506 -20.32 16.78 3.18
C GLU A 506 -21.02 16.41 4.50
N GLN A 507 -22.15 15.70 4.42
CA GLN A 507 -22.87 15.23 5.60
C GLN A 507 -22.05 14.22 6.42
N HIS A 508 -21.37 13.27 5.77
CA HIS A 508 -20.50 12.32 6.43
C HIS A 508 -19.31 13.01 7.11
N ILE A 509 -18.67 13.97 6.45
CA ILE A 509 -17.57 14.75 7.05
C ILE A 509 -18.06 15.49 8.30
N ARG A 510 -19.22 16.16 8.23
CA ARG A 510 -19.80 16.84 9.40
C ARG A 510 -20.15 15.87 10.53
N SER A 511 -20.68 14.69 10.21
CA SER A 511 -21.00 13.65 11.19
C SER A 511 -19.74 13.12 11.88
N VAL A 512 -18.69 12.81 11.12
CA VAL A 512 -17.39 12.39 11.66
C VAL A 512 -16.79 13.49 12.54
N GLN A 513 -16.83 14.75 12.10
CA GLN A 513 -16.34 15.87 12.89
C GLN A 513 -17.06 15.98 14.24
N SER A 514 -18.39 15.86 14.24
CA SER A 514 -19.19 15.86 15.47
C SER A 514 -18.84 14.67 16.38
N GLN A 515 -18.70 13.48 15.80
CA GLN A 515 -18.39 12.26 16.55
C GLN A 515 -17.00 12.32 17.21
N VAL A 516 -16.02 12.86 16.48
CA VAL A 516 -14.66 13.08 16.98
C VAL A 516 -14.68 14.10 18.11
N GLN A 517 -15.41 15.20 17.95
CA GLN A 517 -15.52 16.23 18.98
C GLN A 517 -16.20 15.72 20.26
N GLU A 518 -17.26 14.92 20.11
CA GLU A 518 -17.92 14.28 21.24
C GLU A 518 -17.02 13.24 21.93
N SER A 519 -16.29 12.44 21.14
CA SER A 519 -15.35 11.44 21.66
C SER A 519 -14.18 12.09 22.42
N ILE A 520 -13.67 13.23 21.93
CA ILE A 520 -12.67 14.04 22.64
C ILE A 520 -13.25 14.57 23.96
N GLY A 521 -14.48 15.07 23.96
CA GLY A 521 -15.15 15.53 25.18
C GLY A 521 -15.33 14.42 26.22
N GLN A 522 -15.78 13.23 25.79
CA GLN A 522 -15.92 12.07 26.66
C GLN A 522 -14.57 11.57 27.19
N MET A 523 -13.53 11.60 26.36
CA MET A 523 -12.17 11.24 26.77
C MET A 523 -11.63 12.21 27.82
N GLN A 524 -11.82 13.52 27.63
CA GLN A 524 -11.44 14.54 28.61
C GLN A 524 -12.16 14.34 29.95
N GLN A 525 -13.46 14.04 29.94
CA GLN A 525 -14.21 13.75 31.16
C GLN A 525 -13.71 12.49 31.87
N ARG A 526 -13.44 11.41 31.13
CA ARG A 526 -12.90 10.17 31.71
C ARG A 526 -11.51 10.38 32.30
N LEU A 527 -10.65 11.14 31.63
CA LEU A 527 -9.33 11.49 32.15
C LEU A 527 -9.44 12.33 33.41
N ALA A 528 -10.32 13.35 33.43
CA ALA A 528 -10.54 14.16 34.61
C ALA A 528 -11.03 13.32 35.80
N HIS A 529 -12.00 12.43 35.56
CA HIS A 529 -12.53 11.55 36.61
C HIS A 529 -11.49 10.54 37.11
N SER A 530 -10.72 9.94 36.20
CA SER A 530 -9.65 8.99 36.55
C SER A 530 -8.53 9.66 37.35
N VAL A 531 -8.16 10.90 37.01
CA VAL A 531 -7.17 11.67 37.79
C VAL A 531 -7.71 12.01 39.18
N ASP A 532 -8.99 12.35 39.30
CA ASP A 532 -9.63 12.65 40.58
C ASP A 532 -9.71 11.41 41.49
N GLU A 533 -10.12 10.26 40.93
CA GLU A 533 -10.10 8.96 41.63
C GLU A 533 -8.68 8.54 42.04
N MET A 534 -7.68 8.73 41.16
CA MET A 534 -6.29 8.41 41.48
C MET A 534 -5.78 9.30 42.62
N THR A 535 -6.07 10.60 42.58
CA THR A 535 -5.63 11.57 43.59
C THR A 535 -6.28 11.29 44.94
N SER A 536 -7.56 10.91 44.95
CA SER A 536 -8.29 10.55 46.17
C SER A 536 -7.83 9.20 46.74
N MET A 537 -7.56 8.19 45.90
CA MET A 537 -6.92 6.94 46.35
C MET A 537 -5.53 7.18 46.94
N GLN A 538 -4.71 8.00 46.28
CA GLN A 538 -3.36 8.33 46.74
C GLN A 538 -3.39 9.09 48.08
N THR A 539 -4.33 10.02 48.24
CA THR A 539 -4.56 10.74 49.51
C THR A 539 -4.95 9.78 50.63
N ARG A 540 -5.82 8.81 50.34
CA ARG A 540 -6.25 7.80 51.30
C ARG A 540 -5.11 6.88 51.72
N GLN A 541 -4.33 6.36 50.76
CA GLN A 541 -3.13 5.57 51.06
C GLN A 541 -2.09 6.36 51.85
N MET A 542 -1.90 7.64 51.52
CA MET A 542 -0.96 8.48 52.23
C MET A 542 -1.40 8.69 53.69
N ASN A 543 -2.70 8.88 53.95
CA ASN A 543 -3.24 8.96 55.31
C ASN A 543 -3.11 7.64 56.09
N GLU A 544 -3.39 6.50 55.45
CA GLU A 544 -3.23 5.17 56.07
C GLU A 544 -1.75 4.91 56.41
N ALA A 545 -0.83 5.29 55.51
CA ALA A 545 0.60 5.21 55.76
C ALA A 545 1.04 6.10 56.94
N PHE A 546 0.53 7.34 57.02
CA PHE A 546 0.81 8.21 58.17
C PHE A 546 0.28 7.65 59.49
N GLN A 547 -0.92 7.06 59.49
CA GLN A 547 -1.48 6.42 60.69
C GLN A 547 -0.68 5.18 61.12
N GLN A 548 -0.23 4.36 60.18
CA GLN A 548 0.68 3.26 60.48
C GLN A 548 2.01 3.78 61.04
N MET A 549 2.57 4.84 60.46
CA MET A 549 3.80 5.45 60.94
C MET A 549 3.65 5.98 62.37
N ASP A 550 2.53 6.64 62.70
CA ASP A 550 2.22 7.09 64.07
C ASP A 550 2.10 5.90 65.03
N GLY A 551 1.43 4.82 64.61
CA GLY A 551 1.31 3.59 65.39
C GLY A 551 2.67 2.95 65.71
N VAL A 552 3.53 2.82 64.69
CA VAL A 552 4.90 2.29 64.86
C VAL A 552 5.73 3.22 65.74
N MET A 553 5.63 4.53 65.59
CA MET A 553 6.33 5.51 66.43
C MET A 553 5.91 5.42 67.89
N ARG A 554 4.61 5.31 68.18
CA ARG A 554 4.09 5.13 69.53
C ARG A 554 4.57 3.82 70.14
N GLN A 555 4.54 2.74 69.39
CA GLN A 555 4.96 1.43 69.87
C GLN A 555 6.47 1.38 70.12
N ALA A 556 7.27 2.03 69.26
CA ALA A 556 8.70 2.19 69.48
C ALA A 556 9.01 3.03 70.72
N ALA A 557 8.28 4.14 70.93
CA ALA A 557 8.42 4.98 72.13
C ALA A 557 8.03 4.22 73.41
N GLN A 558 6.96 3.42 73.36
CA GLN A 558 6.49 2.62 74.49
C GLN A 558 7.46 1.49 74.84
N ARG A 559 7.96 0.73 73.85
CA ARG A 559 9.01 -0.28 74.06
C ARG A 559 10.30 0.33 74.60
N THR A 560 10.67 1.52 74.13
CA THR A 560 11.81 2.26 74.66
C THR A 560 11.58 2.62 76.12
N GLY A 561 10.38 3.11 76.48
CA GLY A 561 10.00 3.39 77.86
C GLY A 561 10.02 2.15 78.77
N GLU A 562 9.50 1.03 78.31
CA GLU A 562 9.52 -0.26 79.03
C GLU A 562 10.94 -0.78 79.22
N SER A 563 11.79 -0.70 78.19
CA SER A 563 13.20 -1.09 78.28
C SER A 563 13.97 -0.21 79.26
N VAL A 564 13.75 1.12 79.23
CA VAL A 564 14.36 2.07 80.17
C VAL A 564 13.90 1.77 81.60
N ASN A 565 12.60 1.50 81.81
CA ASN A 565 12.06 1.16 83.12
C ASN A 565 12.61 -0.17 83.66
N SER A 566 12.75 -1.18 82.80
CA SER A 566 13.37 -2.46 83.15
C SER A 566 14.85 -2.30 83.51
N GLN A 567 15.59 -1.45 82.78
CA GLN A 567 16.97 -1.12 83.12
C GLN A 567 17.06 -0.38 84.46
N LEU A 568 16.17 0.57 84.72
CA LEU A 568 16.09 1.27 86.01
C LEU A 568 15.82 0.29 87.15
N LYS A 569 14.89 -0.65 86.98
CA LYS A 569 14.58 -1.67 88.00
C LYS A 569 15.74 -2.64 88.24
N ALA A 570 16.43 -3.07 87.19
CA ALA A 570 17.62 -3.92 87.31
C ALA A 570 18.78 -3.18 88.01
N VAL A 571 18.93 -1.88 87.75
CA VAL A 571 19.89 -1.02 88.48
C VAL A 571 19.50 -0.91 89.96
N ASP A 572 18.21 -0.78 90.28
CA ASP A 572 17.72 -0.67 91.65
C ASP A 572 17.92 -1.98 92.43
N GLU A 573 17.60 -3.14 91.84
CA GLU A 573 17.85 -4.47 92.43
C GLU A 573 19.35 -4.74 92.60
N SER A 574 20.18 -4.36 91.63
CA SER A 574 21.63 -4.45 91.73
C SER A 574 22.20 -3.53 92.82
N MET A 575 21.69 -2.31 92.94
CA MET A 575 22.10 -1.37 93.97
C MET A 575 21.67 -1.86 95.35
N GLN A 576 20.49 -2.46 95.48
CA GLN A 576 20.01 -3.04 96.73
C GLN A 576 20.84 -4.25 97.15
N GLN A 577 21.17 -5.16 96.23
CA GLN A 577 22.10 -6.26 96.50
C GLN A 577 23.49 -5.77 96.90
N GLU A 578 24.00 -4.71 96.26
CA GLU A 578 25.32 -4.17 96.59
C GLU A 578 25.31 -3.42 97.93
N LEU A 579 24.24 -2.71 98.27
CA LEU A 579 24.04 -2.12 99.59
C LEU A 579 23.92 -3.21 100.68
N GLU A 580 23.19 -4.29 100.42
CA GLU A 580 23.05 -5.42 101.37
C GLU A 580 24.37 -6.16 101.54
N ARG A 581 25.15 -6.33 100.45
CA ARG A 581 26.50 -6.88 100.48
C ARG A 581 27.45 -6.00 101.29
N VAL A 582 27.49 -4.69 101.02
CA VAL A 582 28.33 -3.72 101.76
C VAL A 582 27.92 -3.69 103.23
N MET A 583 26.63 -3.70 103.56
CA MET A 583 26.14 -3.77 104.94
C MET A 583 26.52 -5.10 105.62
N THR A 584 26.49 -6.22 104.89
CA THR A 584 26.88 -7.53 105.42
C THR A 584 28.39 -7.63 105.63
N GLU A 585 29.20 -7.07 104.71
CA GLU A 585 30.66 -6.96 104.88
C GLU A 585 31.02 -6.01 106.03
N MET A 586 30.36 -4.86 106.15
CA MET A 586 30.51 -3.95 107.29
C MET A 586 30.09 -4.62 108.60
N GLY A 587 28.99 -5.38 108.59
CA GLY A 587 28.51 -6.16 109.74
C GLY A 587 29.48 -7.27 110.15
N ARG A 588 30.06 -8.00 109.19
CA ARG A 588 31.14 -8.97 109.45
C ARG A 588 32.40 -8.29 109.97
N ALA A 589 32.80 -7.16 109.40
CA ALA A 589 33.96 -6.40 109.86
C ALA A 589 33.74 -5.85 111.27
N LEU A 590 32.55 -5.34 111.59
CA LEU A 590 32.16 -4.88 112.92
C LEU A 590 32.10 -6.03 113.94
N ALA A 591 31.55 -7.19 113.56
CA ALA A 591 31.55 -8.39 114.39
C ALA A 591 32.97 -8.93 114.64
N GLN A 592 33.85 -8.87 113.63
CA GLN A 592 35.25 -9.26 113.75
C GLN A 592 36.05 -8.27 114.61
N ILE A 593 35.80 -6.97 114.49
CA ILE A 593 36.37 -5.93 115.35
C ILE A 593 35.87 -6.09 116.79
N SER A 594 34.56 -6.30 116.99
CA SER A 594 33.95 -6.52 118.31
C SER A 594 34.45 -7.81 118.96
N GLY A 595 34.60 -8.89 118.19
CA GLY A 595 35.20 -10.16 118.61
C GLY A 595 36.67 -10.04 118.98
N ARG A 596 37.46 -9.28 118.20
CA ARG A 596 38.85 -8.93 118.59
C ARG A 596 38.87 -8.07 119.85
N PHE A 597 38.00 -7.08 119.96
CA PHE A 597 37.90 -6.21 121.14
C PHE A 597 37.55 -7.02 122.39
N THR A 598 36.59 -7.95 122.32
CA THR A 598 36.24 -8.83 123.44
C THR A 598 37.38 -9.78 123.77
N HIS A 599 38.03 -10.38 122.78
CA HIS A 599 39.19 -11.24 123.00
C HIS A 599 40.36 -10.47 123.65
N ASP A 600 40.66 -9.27 123.17
CA ASP A 600 41.72 -8.41 123.71
C ASP A 600 41.35 -7.91 125.12
N TYR A 601 40.08 -7.59 125.38
CA TYR A 601 39.60 -7.24 126.73
C TYR A 601 39.65 -8.43 127.68
N GLN A 602 39.37 -9.64 127.21
CA GLN A 602 39.49 -10.90 127.98
C GLN A 602 40.96 -11.20 128.31
N LYS A 603 41.86 -10.98 127.35
CA LYS A 603 43.31 -11.09 127.56
C LYS A 603 43.81 -10.04 128.56
N LEU A 604 43.37 -8.79 128.43
CA LEU A 604 43.74 -7.70 129.33
C LEU A 604 43.22 -7.93 130.75
N THR A 605 42.00 -8.44 130.90
CA THR A 605 41.42 -8.81 132.21
C THR A 605 42.09 -10.04 132.81
N GLN A 606 42.47 -11.05 132.01
CA GLN A 606 43.28 -12.18 132.49
C GLN A 606 44.69 -11.75 132.90
N GLN A 607 45.33 -10.85 132.15
CA GLN A 607 46.62 -10.28 132.53
C GLN A 607 46.51 -9.40 133.78
N MET A 608 45.46 -8.58 133.91
CA MET A 608 45.17 -7.86 135.16
C MET A 608 44.89 -8.81 136.31
N GLN A 609 44.20 -9.92 136.09
CA GLN A 609 43.94 -10.93 137.11
C GLN A 609 45.21 -11.69 137.50
N GLN A 610 46.13 -11.93 136.56
CA GLN A 610 47.48 -12.43 136.82
C GLN A 610 48.31 -11.43 137.62
N ILE A 611 48.26 -10.13 137.30
CA ILE A 611 48.94 -9.06 138.05
C ILE A 611 48.35 -8.91 139.46
N VAL A 612 47.02 -9.00 139.62
CA VAL A 612 46.36 -8.97 140.93
C VAL A 612 46.65 -10.24 141.74
N GLN A 613 46.79 -11.39 141.09
CA GLN A 613 47.22 -12.63 141.75
C GLN A 613 48.70 -12.58 142.15
N THR A 614 49.59 -12.03 141.31
CA THR A 614 51.00 -11.82 141.68
C THR A 614 51.18 -10.71 142.74
N ALA A 615 50.31 -9.70 142.76
CA ALA A 615 50.29 -8.68 143.82
C ALA A 615 49.73 -9.20 145.16
N ASN A 616 48.90 -10.25 145.16
CA ASN A 616 48.36 -10.88 146.37
C ASN A 616 49.17 -12.10 146.86
N SER A 617 50.14 -12.57 146.08
CA SER A 617 51.11 -13.59 146.49
C SER A 617 52.50 -12.96 146.57
N GLY A 618 52.79 -12.30 147.70
CA GLY A 618 54.07 -11.64 147.91
C GLY A 618 55.28 -12.57 147.77
N GLN A 619 55.99 -12.45 146.63
CA GLN A 619 57.43 -12.65 146.46
C GLN A 619 57.86 -11.78 145.26
N TYR A 620 58.79 -10.84 145.53
CA TYR A 620 59.54 -9.93 144.64
C TYR A 620 59.18 -9.82 143.15
#